data_AF-A0A2T6IL01-F1
#
_entry.id   AF-A0A2T6IL01-F1
#
_cell.length_a   1.000
_cell.length_b   1.000
_cell.length_c   1.000
_cell.angle_alpha   90.00
_cell.angle_beta   90.00
_cell.angle_gamma   90.00
#
_symmetry.space_group_name_H-M   'P 1'
#
loop_
_entity.id
_entity.type
_entity.pdbx_description
1 polymer ?
#
loop_
_entity_poly.entity_id
_entity_poly.type
_entity_poly.pdbx_seq_one_letter_code
_entity_poly.pdbx_strand_id
1 'polypeptide(L)'
;MGKKSQGLKKAGRKAAHLPAFQRGSSSTNPDRKLPDNKKKGFYRSKSTIKLLNLYKSKPQQGKEPQPTAPARIQPDRRWFGNTRVIDQSKLSLFREALSQADNNPYRCDGDAPRRDLQGSRR
;
A
#
# COMPACT_ATOMS: atom_id res chain seq x y z
N MET A 1 53.43 4.02 -60.27
CA MET A 1 53.33 3.22 -59.03
C MET A 1 52.70 4.07 -57.93
N GLY A 2 51.36 4.11 -57.83
CA GLY A 2 50.64 4.91 -56.84
C GLY A 2 50.13 4.03 -55.70
N LYS A 3 50.53 4.32 -54.46
CA LYS A 3 49.95 3.70 -53.27
C LYS A 3 48.98 4.69 -52.63
N LYS A 4 47.68 4.46 -52.81
CA LYS A 4 46.60 5.17 -52.08
C LYS A 4 46.60 4.67 -50.64
N SER A 5 46.94 5.54 -49.68
CA SER A 5 46.75 5.26 -48.26
C SER A 5 45.26 5.33 -47.93
N GLN A 6 44.68 4.18 -47.64
CA GLN A 6 43.32 4.10 -47.09
C GLN A 6 43.37 4.63 -45.65
N GLY A 7 42.88 5.85 -45.45
CA GLY A 7 42.73 6.42 -44.12
C GLY A 7 41.79 5.57 -43.26
N LEU A 8 42.29 5.13 -42.10
CA LEU A 8 41.49 4.47 -41.08
C LEU A 8 40.39 5.43 -40.63
N LYS A 9 39.13 5.21 -41.05
CA LYS A 9 37.98 5.97 -40.55
C LYS A 9 37.76 5.59 -39.09
N LYS A 10 38.24 6.43 -38.18
CA LYS A 10 37.96 6.32 -36.74
C LYS A 10 36.46 6.56 -36.55
N ALA A 11 35.69 5.48 -36.46
CA ALA A 11 34.27 5.54 -36.13
C ALA A 11 34.13 6.24 -34.77
N GLY A 12 33.59 7.47 -34.80
CA GLY A 12 33.29 8.23 -33.60
C GLY A 12 32.23 7.51 -32.79
N ARG A 13 32.67 6.69 -31.83
CA ARG A 13 31.80 6.14 -30.80
C ARG A 13 31.26 7.30 -29.98
N LYS A 14 30.00 7.67 -30.20
CA LYS A 14 29.27 8.58 -29.30
C LYS A 14 29.29 7.93 -27.91
N ALA A 15 29.92 8.59 -26.94
CA ALA A 15 29.91 8.14 -25.56
C ALA A 15 28.46 8.11 -25.07
N ALA A 16 27.93 6.92 -24.78
CA ALA A 16 26.58 6.78 -24.25
C ALA A 16 26.51 7.51 -22.90
N HIS A 17 25.50 8.37 -22.72
CA HIS A 17 25.20 8.98 -21.43
C HIS A 17 24.70 7.87 -20.47
N LEU A 18 25.64 7.27 -19.74
CA LEU A 18 25.31 6.41 -18.63
C LEU A 18 24.76 7.28 -17.49
N PRO A 19 23.68 6.86 -16.81
CA PRO A 19 23.15 7.62 -15.68
C PRO A 19 24.21 7.72 -14.58
N ALA A 20 24.36 8.90 -13.99
CA ALA A 20 25.35 9.18 -12.94
C ALA A 20 25.23 8.26 -11.71
N PHE A 21 24.04 7.69 -11.47
CA PHE A 21 23.80 6.75 -10.37
C PHE A 21 23.18 5.45 -10.90
N GLN A 22 23.90 4.34 -10.72
CA GLN A 22 23.38 3.00 -10.98
C GLN A 22 22.63 2.50 -9.74
N ARG A 23 21.35 2.13 -9.89
CA ARG A 23 20.58 1.52 -8.79
C ARG A 23 21.11 0.11 -8.53
N GLY A 24 21.69 -0.11 -7.35
CA GLY A 24 22.30 -1.40 -6.99
C GLY A 24 21.29 -2.53 -6.80
N SER A 25 21.70 -3.76 -7.10
CA SER A 25 20.91 -5.00 -6.94
C SER A 25 21.01 -5.62 -5.52
N SER A 26 21.20 -4.78 -4.50
CA SER A 26 21.30 -5.21 -3.11
C SER A 26 19.96 -5.75 -2.58
N SER A 27 20.00 -6.76 -1.72
CA SER A 27 18.82 -7.35 -1.07
C SER A 27 18.07 -6.38 -0.14
N THR A 28 18.72 -5.29 0.27
CA THR A 28 18.16 -4.21 1.12
C THR A 28 17.48 -3.11 0.30
N ASN A 29 17.68 -3.08 -1.03
CA ASN A 29 17.09 -2.04 -1.89
C ASN A 29 15.64 -2.41 -2.27
N PRO A 30 14.64 -1.58 -1.90
CA PRO A 30 13.23 -1.83 -2.26
C PRO A 30 12.96 -1.74 -3.77
N ASP A 31 13.79 -1.03 -4.53
CA ASP A 31 13.66 -0.85 -5.99
C ASP A 31 14.69 -1.68 -6.79
N ARG A 32 15.19 -2.76 -6.20
CA ARG A 32 16.03 -3.73 -6.90
C ARG A 32 15.27 -4.40 -8.04
N LYS A 33 15.91 -4.49 -9.22
CA LYS A 33 15.48 -5.39 -10.29
C LYS A 33 15.87 -6.83 -9.93
N LEU A 34 14.89 -7.71 -9.79
CA LEU A 34 15.13 -9.12 -9.53
C LEU A 34 15.63 -9.78 -10.83
N PRO A 35 16.65 -10.65 -10.79
CA PRO A 35 17.01 -11.46 -11.93
C PRO A 35 15.98 -12.59 -12.13
N ASP A 36 15.71 -12.96 -13.38
CA ASP A 36 14.75 -14.03 -13.73
C ASP A 36 15.29 -15.44 -13.47
N ASN A 37 16.49 -15.55 -12.88
CA ASN A 37 17.21 -16.81 -12.69
C ASN A 37 16.60 -17.71 -11.61
N LYS A 38 15.55 -17.28 -10.90
CA LYS A 38 14.97 -18.01 -9.76
C LYS A 38 13.45 -17.98 -9.75
N LYS A 39 12.85 -18.98 -9.10
CA LYS A 39 11.39 -19.12 -8.95
C LYS A 39 10.77 -17.88 -8.29
N LYS A 40 9.57 -17.52 -8.74
CA LYS A 40 8.74 -16.46 -8.16
C LYS A 40 8.57 -16.71 -6.65
N GLY A 41 8.95 -15.73 -5.83
CA GLY A 41 8.90 -15.82 -4.36
C GLY A 41 10.25 -16.14 -3.69
N PHE A 42 11.30 -16.49 -4.44
CA PHE A 42 12.63 -16.72 -3.86
C PHE A 42 13.22 -15.44 -3.22
N TYR A 43 12.96 -14.29 -3.84
CA TYR A 43 13.43 -12.99 -3.35
C TYR A 43 12.36 -12.30 -2.50
N ARG A 44 12.80 -11.57 -1.47
CA ARG A 44 11.93 -10.75 -0.63
C ARG A 44 11.18 -9.71 -1.48
N SER A 45 9.90 -9.53 -1.18
CA SER A 45 9.07 -8.51 -1.85
C SER A 45 9.45 -7.10 -1.40
N LYS A 46 9.02 -6.09 -2.18
CA LYS A 46 9.26 -4.67 -1.86
C LYS A 46 8.70 -4.27 -0.48
N SER A 47 7.54 -4.79 -0.10
CA SER A 47 6.94 -4.52 1.22
C SER A 47 7.77 -5.14 2.34
N THR A 48 8.22 -6.38 2.20
CA THR A 48 9.07 -7.05 3.18
C THR A 48 10.39 -6.31 3.36
N ILE A 49 11.02 -5.84 2.29
CA ILE A 49 12.27 -5.07 2.37
C ILE A 49 12.07 -3.76 3.14
N LYS A 50 10.99 -3.01 2.85
CA LYS A 50 10.66 -1.77 3.59
C LYS A 50 10.44 -2.02 5.08
N LEU A 51 9.70 -3.08 5.42
CA LEU A 51 9.43 -3.47 6.80
C LEU A 51 10.72 -3.88 7.54
N LEU A 52 11.62 -4.59 6.88
CA LEU A 52 12.93 -4.92 7.47
C LEU A 52 13.81 -3.69 7.66
N ASN A 53 13.77 -2.75 6.72
CA ASN A 53 14.51 -1.49 6.84
C ASN A 53 13.94 -0.63 7.98
N LEU A 54 12.62 -0.66 8.19
CA LEU A 54 11.96 -0.04 9.34
C LEU A 54 12.47 -0.62 10.67
N TYR A 55 12.52 -1.95 10.81
CA TYR A 55 13.06 -2.55 12.04
C TYR A 55 14.56 -2.34 12.24
N LYS A 56 15.31 -2.13 11.15
CA LYS A 56 16.76 -1.80 11.22
C LYS A 56 17.00 -0.33 11.56
N SER A 57 16.11 0.58 11.16
CA SER A 57 16.23 1.99 11.51
C SER A 57 15.96 2.16 13.00
N LYS A 58 16.97 2.61 13.74
CA LYS A 58 16.79 3.01 15.13
C LYS A 58 16.09 4.38 15.15
N PRO A 59 15.06 4.59 15.99
CA PRO A 59 14.56 5.94 16.22
C PRO A 59 15.71 6.79 16.77
N GLN A 60 15.88 8.00 16.24
CA GLN A 60 16.81 8.96 16.81
C GLN A 60 16.23 9.40 18.16
N GLN A 61 16.75 8.86 19.26
CA GLN A 61 16.29 9.19 20.60
C GLN A 61 16.37 10.72 20.82
N GLY A 62 15.23 11.35 21.13
CA GLY A 62 15.16 12.77 21.50
C GLY A 62 15.00 13.79 20.37
N LYS A 63 14.87 13.39 19.10
CA LYS A 63 14.63 14.31 17.97
C LYS A 63 13.64 13.72 16.95
N GLU A 64 12.44 13.35 17.38
CA GLU A 64 11.34 13.35 16.42
C GLU A 64 11.02 14.82 16.14
N PRO A 65 11.11 15.30 14.88
CA PRO A 65 10.74 16.65 14.54
C PRO A 65 9.23 16.76 14.78
N GLN A 66 8.85 17.30 15.94
CA GLN A 66 7.47 17.66 16.18
C GLN A 66 7.05 18.62 15.07
N PRO A 67 5.90 18.41 14.42
CA PRO A 67 5.44 19.31 13.38
C PRO A 67 5.38 20.72 13.96
N THR A 68 6.23 21.61 13.44
CA THR A 68 6.38 22.98 13.96
C THR A 68 5.12 23.83 13.70
N ALA A 69 4.25 23.37 12.79
CA ALA A 69 3.01 24.03 12.47
C ALA A 69 1.96 23.81 13.57
N PRO A 70 1.20 24.84 13.97
CA PRO A 70 0.11 24.67 14.91
C PRO A 70 -0.99 23.80 14.29
N ALA A 71 -1.31 22.68 14.94
CA ALA A 71 -2.42 21.82 14.55
C ALA A 71 -3.75 22.48 14.93
N ARG A 72 -4.34 23.26 14.02
CA ARG A 72 -5.67 23.86 14.19
C ARG A 72 -6.69 23.08 13.37
N ILE A 73 -7.79 22.68 14.01
CA ILE A 73 -8.92 22.07 13.31
C ILE A 73 -9.84 23.20 12.85
N GLN A 74 -10.17 23.24 11.55
CA GLN A 74 -10.99 24.31 10.98
C GLN A 74 -12.44 24.20 11.44
N PRO A 75 -13.10 25.29 11.87
CA PRO A 75 -14.49 25.22 12.29
C PRO A 75 -15.39 24.80 11.12
N ASP A 76 -16.13 23.69 11.29
CA ASP A 76 -17.11 23.19 10.31
C ASP A 76 -18.46 22.93 11.01
N ARG A 77 -19.55 23.38 10.37
CA ARG A 77 -20.92 23.15 10.85
C ARG A 77 -21.26 21.65 10.89
N ARG A 78 -20.65 20.85 10.02
CA ARG A 78 -20.91 19.39 9.93
C ARG A 78 -20.51 18.62 11.16
N TRP A 79 -19.60 19.15 12.00
CA TRP A 79 -19.18 18.49 13.23
C TRP A 79 -20.26 18.43 14.29
N PHE A 80 -21.19 19.38 14.25
CA PHE A 80 -22.26 19.52 15.24
C PHE A 80 -23.57 18.87 14.78
N GLY A 81 -23.61 18.34 13.55
CA GLY A 81 -24.74 17.58 13.06
C GLY A 81 -24.69 16.12 13.51
N ASN A 82 -25.84 15.51 13.71
CA ASN A 82 -25.94 14.08 14.02
C ASN A 82 -25.34 13.25 12.86
N THR A 83 -24.29 12.48 13.14
CA THR A 83 -23.54 11.73 12.11
C THR A 83 -24.16 10.37 11.76
N ARG A 84 -24.92 9.78 12.68
CA ARG A 84 -25.68 8.54 12.48
C ARG A 84 -27.04 8.71 13.12
N VAL A 85 -28.10 8.55 12.32
CA VAL A 85 -29.49 8.63 12.78
C VAL A 85 -30.16 7.29 12.50
N ILE A 86 -30.92 6.79 13.48
CA ILE A 86 -31.65 5.53 13.39
C ILE A 86 -33.12 5.83 13.69
N ASP A 87 -34.03 5.29 12.88
CA ASP A 87 -35.46 5.43 13.11
C ASP A 87 -35.91 4.60 14.32
N GLN A 88 -36.93 5.07 15.04
CA GLN A 88 -37.40 4.41 16.25
C GLN A 88 -37.86 2.95 16.00
N SER A 89 -38.49 2.68 14.86
CA SER A 89 -38.91 1.32 14.48
C SER A 89 -37.71 0.39 14.24
N LYS A 90 -36.67 0.90 13.57
CA LYS A 90 -35.41 0.16 13.33
C LYS A 90 -34.67 -0.11 14.63
N LEU A 91 -34.75 0.81 15.59
CA LEU A 91 -34.16 0.65 16.91
C LEU A 91 -34.85 -0.47 17.69
N SER A 92 -36.18 -0.54 17.66
CA SER A 92 -36.94 -1.64 18.29
C SER A 92 -36.59 -3.00 17.66
N LEU A 93 -36.59 -3.09 16.33
CA LEU A 93 -36.21 -4.31 15.62
C LEU A 93 -34.77 -4.74 15.94
N PHE A 94 -33.85 -3.78 16.04
CA PHE A 94 -32.46 -4.06 16.42
C PHE A 94 -32.35 -4.62 17.84
N ARG A 95 -33.13 -4.08 18.80
CA ARG A 95 -33.16 -4.59 20.18
C ARG A 95 -33.68 -6.03 20.25
N GLU A 96 -34.70 -6.36 19.46
CA GLU A 96 -35.24 -7.73 19.38
C GLU A 96 -34.24 -8.70 18.74
N ALA A 97 -33.55 -8.27 17.68
CA ALA A 97 -32.53 -9.11 17.04
C ALA A 97 -31.31 -9.37 17.94
N LEU A 98 -30.89 -8.38 18.74
CA LEU A 98 -29.83 -8.55 19.73
C LEU A 98 -30.25 -9.50 20.85
N SER A 99 -31.45 -9.37 21.41
CA SER A 99 -31.90 -10.26 22.48
C SER A 99 -32.02 -11.71 22.01
N GLN A 100 -32.48 -11.93 20.77
CA GLN A 100 -32.51 -13.27 20.17
C GLN A 100 -31.11 -13.85 19.92
N ALA A 101 -30.14 -13.00 19.56
CA ALA A 101 -28.74 -13.42 19.38
C ALA A 101 -28.09 -13.78 20.72
N ASP A 102 -28.26 -12.96 21.75
CA ASP A 102 -27.72 -13.20 23.09
C ASP A 102 -28.27 -14.50 23.72
N ASN A 103 -29.54 -14.82 23.46
CA ASN A 103 -30.19 -16.02 23.96
C ASN A 103 -29.67 -17.32 23.30
N ASN A 104 -28.88 -17.24 22.23
CA ASN A 104 -28.34 -18.40 21.55
C ASN A 104 -26.80 -18.47 21.68
N PRO A 105 -26.25 -19.17 22.68
CA PRO A 105 -24.81 -19.26 22.92
C PRO A 105 -24.03 -20.04 21.84
N TYR A 106 -24.71 -20.64 20.86
CA TYR A 106 -24.09 -21.43 19.78
C TYR A 106 -24.00 -20.68 18.46
N ARG A 107 -24.43 -19.41 18.41
CA ARG A 107 -24.35 -18.58 17.21
C ARG A 107 -23.02 -17.84 17.19
N CYS A 108 -22.10 -18.24 16.30
CA CYS A 108 -20.90 -17.46 16.02
C CYS A 108 -21.27 -16.33 15.06
N ASP A 109 -21.07 -15.07 15.47
CA ASP A 109 -21.45 -13.84 14.76
C ASP A 109 -20.67 -13.56 13.44
N GLY A 110 -20.26 -14.60 12.71
CA GLY A 110 -19.64 -14.52 11.38
C GLY A 110 -20.54 -15.00 10.24
N ASP A 111 -21.58 -15.77 10.53
CA ASP A 111 -22.46 -16.36 9.52
C ASP A 111 -23.70 -15.49 9.30
N ALA A 112 -23.51 -14.35 8.64
CA ALA A 112 -24.64 -13.63 8.06
C ALA A 112 -25.26 -14.51 6.95
N PRO A 113 -26.58 -14.77 6.95
CA PRO A 113 -27.20 -15.52 5.87
C PRO A 113 -26.96 -14.76 4.57
N ARG A 114 -26.35 -15.43 3.58
CA ARG A 114 -26.27 -14.92 2.20
C ARG A 114 -27.71 -14.67 1.75
N ARG A 115 -28.11 -13.40 1.72
CA ARG A 115 -29.38 -13.00 1.12
C ARG A 115 -29.24 -13.21 -0.38
N ASP A 116 -29.79 -14.32 -0.87
CA ASP A 116 -29.95 -14.58 -2.28
C ASP A 116 -30.96 -13.55 -2.84
N LEU A 117 -30.43 -12.46 -3.40
CA LEU A 117 -31.20 -11.55 -4.23
C LEU A 117 -31.44 -12.24 -5.59
N GLN A 118 -32.42 -13.14 -5.64
CA GLN A 118 -33.11 -13.43 -6.90
C GLN A 118 -34.43 -12.68 -6.89
N GLY A 119 -34.37 -11.47 -7.44
CA GLY A 119 -35.54 -10.68 -7.77
C GLY A 119 -36.42 -11.46 -8.73
N SER A 120 -37.63 -11.78 -8.28
CA SER A 120 -38.74 -12.19 -9.12
C SER A 120 -39.03 -11.08 -10.13
N ARG A 121 -38.59 -11.27 -11.37
CA ARG A 121 -39.10 -10.52 -12.51
C ARG A 121 -40.49 -11.05 -12.84
N ARG A 122 -41.54 -10.31 -12.48
CA ARG A 122 -42.75 -10.10 -13.28
C ARG A 122 -43.31 -8.73 -12.96
#